data_AF-A0A9D8MPC6-F1
#
_entry.id   AF-A0A9D8MPC6-F1
#
_cell.length_a   1.000
_cell.length_b   1.000
_cell.length_c   1.000
_cell.angle_alpha   90.00
_cell.angle_beta   90.00
_cell.angle_gamma   90.00
#
_symmetry.space_group_name_H-M   'P 1'
#
loop_
_entity.id
_entity.type
_entity.pdbx_description
1 polymer ?
#
loop_
_entity_poly.entity_id
_entity_poly.type
_entity_poly.pdbx_seq_one_letter_code
_entity_poly.pdbx_strand_id
1 'polypeptide(L)'
;MKVTYLMSVIGVAVGSFLLTGCDTLSPKEQTTDAGWTRPAITDATDCVLSDTMGAAYEAGLHRLTLPPFDKDFLLADINFNQKRWFTNFSGDISGRFTEVASEVSKADQPWPEVLPSLLDAIPQYQKEDGHFGVPIDWSKPIDFDPTTDQTVMMPTLWGNGRLLLGLTAAARKFDRPEILKTAKKLGDFYVNTVYPRFCDPNKMDEYKTEGQYASAYVTCV
;
A
#
# COMPACT_ATOMS: atom_id res chain seq x y z
N MET A 1 4.13 47.85 -11.79
CA MET A 1 4.15 46.50 -12.39
C MET A 1 4.50 45.52 -11.27
N LYS A 2 3.49 44.92 -10.64
CA LYS A 2 3.62 43.91 -9.59
C LYS A 2 3.09 42.61 -10.18
N VAL A 3 3.92 41.56 -10.23
CA VAL A 3 3.48 40.22 -10.61
C VAL A 3 3.46 39.38 -9.33
N THR A 4 2.25 39.02 -8.92
CA THR A 4 1.94 38.13 -7.81
C THR A 4 1.97 36.70 -8.35
N TYR A 5 2.79 35.82 -7.79
CA TYR A 5 2.71 34.37 -8.09
C TYR A 5 1.74 33.72 -7.10
N LEU A 6 0.63 33.23 -7.64
CA LEU A 6 -0.36 32.40 -6.96
C LEU A 6 0.10 30.94 -7.12
N MET A 7 0.59 30.31 -6.05
CA MET A 7 0.78 28.85 -6.03
C MET A 7 -0.57 28.19 -5.75
N SER A 8 -1.08 27.49 -6.76
CA SER A 8 -2.28 26.67 -6.66
C SER A 8 -1.98 25.40 -5.87
N VAL A 9 -2.54 25.31 -4.66
CA VAL A 9 -2.57 24.11 -3.82
C VAL A 9 -3.71 23.22 -4.33
N ILE A 10 -3.39 22.05 -4.89
CA ILE A 10 -4.38 20.98 -5.10
C ILE A 10 -4.30 20.07 -3.86
N GLY A 11 -5.17 20.35 -2.90
CA GLY A 11 -5.40 19.49 -1.74
C GLY A 11 -6.34 18.36 -2.13
N VAL A 12 -5.89 17.12 -1.96
CA VAL A 12 -6.76 15.93 -2.00
C VAL A 12 -7.55 15.92 -0.68
N ALA A 13 -8.85 16.24 -0.76
CA ALA A 13 -9.77 16.08 0.35
C ALA A 13 -10.10 14.60 0.52
N VAL A 14 -9.47 13.93 1.50
CA VAL A 14 -9.96 12.67 2.03
C VAL A 14 -10.93 13.01 3.15
N GLY A 15 -12.22 12.95 2.86
CA GLY A 15 -13.27 13.11 3.86
C GLY A 15 -13.33 11.89 4.77
N SER A 16 -12.90 12.06 6.02
CA SER A 16 -13.15 11.12 7.11
C SER A 16 -14.66 10.97 7.34
N PHE A 17 -15.19 9.75 7.25
CA PHE A 17 -16.46 9.39 7.86
C PHE A 17 -16.17 8.38 8.97
N LEU A 18 -16.24 8.87 10.21
CA LEU A 18 -16.26 8.08 11.42
C LEU A 18 -17.59 7.32 11.49
N LEU A 19 -17.51 5.99 11.49
CA LEU A 19 -18.58 5.09 11.89
C LEU A 19 -18.78 5.18 13.41
N THR A 20 -19.83 5.85 13.84
CA THR A 20 -20.42 5.62 15.16
C THR A 20 -21.93 5.50 15.00
N GLY A 21 -22.48 4.35 15.38
CA GLY A 21 -23.92 4.12 15.47
C GLY A 21 -24.36 2.89 14.70
N CYS A 22 -24.43 1.76 15.41
CA CYS A 22 -25.26 0.64 15.02
C CYS A 22 -26.72 1.10 15.18
N ASP A 23 -27.36 1.52 14.08
CA ASP A 23 -28.81 1.60 13.98
C ASP A 23 -29.19 1.29 12.53
N THR A 24 -30.14 0.37 12.38
CA THR A 24 -30.70 -0.08 11.11
C THR A 24 -31.13 1.10 10.24
N LEU A 25 -30.42 1.36 9.14
CA LEU A 25 -30.82 2.33 8.12
C LEU A 25 -31.94 1.71 7.26
N SER A 26 -33.18 1.93 7.67
CA SER A 26 -34.31 1.95 6.74
C SER A 26 -34.11 3.08 5.73
N PRO A 27 -34.42 2.89 4.43
CA PRO A 27 -34.21 3.93 3.44
C PRO A 27 -35.19 5.08 3.70
N LYS A 28 -34.68 6.21 4.20
CA LYS A 28 -35.40 7.49 4.15
C LYS A 28 -35.33 8.00 2.72
N GLU A 29 -36.50 8.36 2.18
CA GLU A 29 -36.68 8.96 0.86
C GLU A 29 -35.62 10.05 0.61
N GLN A 30 -34.85 9.85 -0.46
CA GLN A 30 -33.93 10.84 -1.01
C GLN A 30 -34.74 12.01 -1.53
N THR A 31 -34.71 13.13 -0.82
CA THR A 31 -35.06 14.44 -1.38
C THR A 31 -34.03 14.77 -2.45
N THR A 32 -34.50 14.84 -3.70
CA THR A 32 -33.71 15.14 -4.89
C THR A 32 -33.22 16.59 -4.87
N ASP A 33 -31.98 16.78 -4.47
CA ASP A 33 -31.28 18.06 -4.63
C ASP A 33 -30.62 18.09 -6.03
N ALA A 34 -30.98 19.10 -6.81
CA ALA A 34 -30.47 19.50 -8.13
C ALA A 34 -29.65 18.48 -8.96
N GLY A 35 -30.33 17.73 -9.84
CA GLY A 35 -30.00 17.59 -11.27
C GLY A 35 -28.66 16.96 -11.70
N TRP A 36 -27.82 16.46 -10.79
CA TRP A 36 -26.61 15.73 -11.19
C TRP A 36 -26.90 14.25 -11.37
N THR A 37 -27.06 13.82 -12.62
CA THR A 37 -27.06 12.41 -12.97
C THR A 37 -25.62 11.92 -13.03
N ARG A 38 -25.26 10.94 -12.18
CA ARG A 38 -23.97 10.25 -12.29
C ARG A 38 -23.81 9.73 -13.73
N PRO A 39 -22.76 10.11 -14.46
CA PRO A 39 -22.50 9.53 -15.77
C PRO A 39 -22.43 8.01 -15.65
N ALA A 40 -23.07 7.29 -16.56
CA ALA A 40 -22.86 5.86 -16.70
C ALA A 40 -21.42 5.68 -17.20
N ILE A 41 -20.53 5.29 -16.30
CA ILE A 41 -19.15 4.92 -16.63
C ILE A 41 -19.17 3.41 -16.87
N THR A 42 -18.66 2.99 -18.02
CA THR A 42 -18.47 1.57 -18.35
C THR A 42 -17.61 0.91 -17.27
N ASP A 43 -17.84 -0.38 -17.00
CA ASP A 43 -16.94 -1.12 -16.13
C ASP A 43 -15.51 -1.01 -16.66
N ALA A 44 -14.56 -0.81 -15.75
CA ALA A 44 -13.15 -0.74 -16.11
C ALA A 44 -12.68 -2.03 -16.80
N THR A 45 -13.31 -3.18 -16.50
CA THR A 45 -13.01 -4.47 -17.15
C THR A 45 -13.41 -4.52 -18.62
N ASP A 46 -14.33 -3.66 -19.05
CA ASP A 46 -14.82 -3.59 -20.43
C ASP A 46 -14.10 -2.49 -21.24
N CYS A 47 -13.15 -1.81 -20.62
CA CYS A 47 -12.34 -0.77 -21.25
C CYS A 47 -11.03 -1.35 -21.78
N VAL A 48 -10.71 -1.11 -23.04
CA VAL A 48 -9.42 -1.45 -23.65
C VAL A 48 -8.67 -0.18 -24.01
N LEU A 49 -7.43 -0.06 -23.56
CA LEU A 49 -6.54 1.02 -23.97
C LEU A 49 -6.05 0.74 -25.40
N SER A 50 -6.19 1.72 -26.31
CA SER A 50 -5.74 1.60 -27.70
C SER A 50 -4.44 2.36 -27.96
N ASP A 51 -3.87 2.12 -29.15
CA ASP A 51 -2.73 2.86 -29.70
C ASP A 51 -1.51 2.90 -28.77
N THR A 52 -0.95 4.09 -28.55
CA THR A 52 0.24 4.30 -27.73
C THR A 52 -0.01 3.93 -26.26
N MET A 53 -1.23 4.13 -25.75
CA MET A 53 -1.58 3.81 -24.36
C MET A 53 -1.75 2.31 -24.18
N GLY A 54 -2.38 1.62 -25.13
CA GLY A 54 -2.47 0.16 -25.15
C GLY A 54 -1.09 -0.48 -25.23
N ALA A 55 -0.23 0.00 -26.15
CA ALA A 55 1.13 -0.51 -26.28
C ALA A 55 1.97 -0.29 -25.00
N ALA A 56 1.84 0.87 -24.35
CA ALA A 56 2.53 1.17 -23.10
C ALA A 56 2.04 0.27 -21.95
N TYR A 57 0.73 0.03 -21.87
CA TYR A 57 0.13 -0.88 -20.90
C TYR A 57 0.66 -2.32 -21.07
N GLU A 58 0.62 -2.86 -22.29
CA GLU A 58 1.13 -4.21 -22.59
C GLU A 58 2.64 -4.32 -22.33
N ALA A 59 3.42 -3.29 -22.65
CA ALA A 59 4.84 -3.26 -22.32
C ALA A 59 5.08 -3.27 -20.80
N GLY A 60 4.24 -2.56 -20.04
CA GLY A 60 4.27 -2.58 -18.57
C GLY A 60 3.92 -3.95 -17.99
N LEU A 61 2.92 -4.64 -18.54
CA LEU A 61 2.59 -6.01 -18.15
C LEU A 61 3.73 -6.97 -18.50
N HIS A 62 4.23 -6.94 -19.73
CA HIS A 62 5.36 -7.76 -20.15
C HIS A 62 6.59 -7.53 -19.25
N ARG A 63 6.82 -6.30 -18.77
CA ARG A 63 7.91 -6.02 -17.83
C ARG A 63 7.82 -6.83 -16.54
N LEU A 64 6.63 -7.21 -16.07
CA LEU A 64 6.43 -8.00 -14.84
C LEU A 64 6.88 -9.46 -14.99
N THR A 65 7.05 -9.97 -16.21
CA THR A 65 7.52 -11.35 -16.47
C THR A 65 9.01 -11.44 -16.69
N LEU A 66 9.71 -10.30 -16.69
CA LEU A 66 11.15 -10.21 -16.96
C LEU A 66 11.97 -10.03 -15.67
N PRO A 67 13.26 -10.41 -15.67
CA PRO A 67 14.16 -10.14 -14.57
C PRO A 67 14.12 -8.66 -14.11
N PRO A 68 14.24 -8.38 -12.81
CA PRO A 68 14.54 -9.34 -11.76
C PRO A 68 13.28 -9.89 -11.05
N PHE A 69 12.06 -9.83 -11.62
CA PHE A 69 10.83 -10.19 -10.90
C PHE A 69 10.60 -11.70 -10.69
N ASP A 70 11.61 -12.39 -10.19
CA ASP A 70 11.48 -13.73 -9.62
C ASP A 70 11.05 -13.66 -8.13
N LYS A 71 10.74 -14.82 -7.58
CA LYS A 71 10.27 -14.95 -6.19
C LYS A 71 11.28 -14.41 -5.19
N ASP A 72 12.57 -14.65 -5.41
CA ASP A 72 13.62 -14.27 -4.47
C ASP A 72 13.81 -12.75 -4.43
N PHE A 73 13.75 -12.08 -5.57
CA PHE A 73 13.79 -10.62 -5.66
C PHE A 73 12.57 -9.97 -5.03
N LEU A 74 11.39 -10.51 -5.31
CA LEU A 74 10.13 -9.99 -4.80
C LEU A 74 10.07 -10.12 -3.28
N LEU A 75 10.53 -11.23 -2.71
CA LEU A 75 10.55 -11.45 -1.25
C LEU A 75 11.70 -10.72 -0.53
N ALA A 76 12.65 -10.14 -1.23
CA ALA A 76 13.86 -9.60 -0.59
C ALA A 76 13.61 -8.41 0.36
N ASP A 77 12.48 -7.69 0.25
CA ASP A 77 12.09 -6.67 1.25
C ASP A 77 11.31 -7.27 2.43
N ILE A 78 10.94 -8.54 2.40
CA ILE A 78 10.26 -9.22 3.51
C ILE A 78 11.24 -10.11 4.28
N ASN A 79 12.06 -10.88 3.56
CA ASN A 79 12.92 -11.92 4.14
C ASN A 79 14.42 -11.60 4.14
N PHE A 80 14.84 -10.51 3.50
CA PHE A 80 16.22 -10.05 3.47
C PHE A 80 17.22 -11.07 2.88
N ASN A 81 16.76 -11.97 1.99
CA ASN A 81 17.60 -12.99 1.34
C ASN A 81 18.72 -12.40 0.46
N GLN A 82 18.58 -11.14 0.03
CA GLN A 82 19.57 -10.41 -0.74
C GLN A 82 19.50 -8.91 -0.45
N LYS A 83 20.61 -8.20 -0.67
CA LYS A 83 20.68 -6.75 -0.53
C LYS A 83 20.26 -6.08 -1.84
N ARG A 84 19.25 -5.20 -1.78
CA ARG A 84 18.85 -4.33 -2.89
C ARG A 84 18.55 -2.92 -2.40
N TRP A 85 18.32 -1.99 -3.31
CA TRP A 85 17.79 -0.69 -2.92
C TRP A 85 16.43 -0.87 -2.24
N PHE A 86 16.19 -0.02 -1.23
CA PHE A 86 14.97 0.01 -0.44
C PHE A 86 14.67 -1.28 0.35
N THR A 87 15.69 -2.06 0.74
CA THR A 87 15.50 -3.27 1.56
C THR A 87 14.80 -3.01 2.91
N ASN A 88 14.97 -1.82 3.52
CA ASN A 88 14.31 -1.49 4.79
C ASN A 88 12.81 -1.16 4.63
N PHE A 89 12.33 -0.94 3.40
CA PHE A 89 10.92 -0.65 3.10
C PHE A 89 10.13 -1.95 3.01
N SER A 90 10.02 -2.64 4.15
CA SER A 90 9.56 -4.02 4.18
C SER A 90 8.14 -4.16 3.66
N GLY A 91 7.95 -4.79 2.50
CA GLY A 91 6.64 -4.88 1.84
C GLY A 91 6.38 -3.92 0.67
N ASP A 92 7.29 -2.99 0.33
CA ASP A 92 7.03 -1.98 -0.71
C ASP A 92 7.01 -2.59 -2.12
N ILE A 93 8.07 -3.27 -2.55
CA ILE A 93 8.14 -3.86 -3.89
C ILE A 93 7.23 -5.07 -3.98
N SER A 94 7.29 -5.97 -2.98
CA SER A 94 6.40 -7.13 -2.90
C SER A 94 4.92 -6.73 -2.90
N GLY A 95 4.55 -5.69 -2.16
CA GLY A 95 3.19 -5.16 -2.10
C GLY A 95 2.70 -4.63 -3.44
N ARG A 96 3.48 -3.74 -4.08
CA ARG A 96 3.13 -3.17 -5.40
C ARG A 96 3.03 -4.23 -6.48
N PHE A 97 3.98 -5.17 -6.52
CA PHE A 97 3.94 -6.26 -7.48
C PHE A 97 2.69 -7.11 -7.25
N THR A 98 2.41 -7.50 -6.00
CA THR A 98 1.25 -8.31 -5.65
C THR A 98 -0.05 -7.61 -6.01
N GLU A 99 -0.16 -6.31 -5.76
CA GLU A 99 -1.32 -5.48 -6.12
C GLU A 99 -1.57 -5.52 -7.62
N VAL A 100 -0.59 -5.09 -8.43
CA VAL A 100 -0.73 -5.04 -9.89
C VAL A 100 -1.00 -6.41 -10.47
N ALA A 101 -0.22 -7.43 -10.06
CA ALA A 101 -0.38 -8.80 -10.55
C ALA A 101 -1.77 -9.37 -10.21
N SER A 102 -2.31 -9.08 -9.02
CA SER A 102 -3.66 -9.53 -8.64
C SER A 102 -4.74 -8.84 -9.47
N GLU A 103 -4.66 -7.53 -9.67
CA GLU A 103 -5.66 -6.77 -10.41
C GLU A 103 -5.77 -7.24 -11.86
N VAL A 104 -4.63 -7.46 -12.53
CA VAL A 104 -4.57 -7.85 -13.95
C VAL A 104 -4.73 -9.35 -14.20
N SER A 105 -4.70 -10.17 -13.15
CA SER A 105 -4.98 -11.61 -13.23
C SER A 105 -6.45 -11.89 -13.55
N LYS A 106 -6.80 -13.14 -13.85
CA LYS A 106 -8.16 -13.65 -13.62
C LYS A 106 -8.18 -14.47 -12.33
N ALA A 107 -9.35 -14.61 -11.70
CA ALA A 107 -9.45 -15.32 -10.41
C ALA A 107 -9.00 -16.79 -10.50
N ASP A 108 -9.30 -17.45 -11.63
CA ASP A 108 -8.93 -18.83 -11.95
C ASP A 108 -7.60 -18.95 -12.72
N GLN A 109 -7.00 -17.83 -13.11
CA GLN A 109 -5.74 -17.78 -13.85
C GLN A 109 -4.83 -16.66 -13.26
N PRO A 110 -4.19 -16.91 -12.11
CA PRO A 110 -3.22 -15.99 -11.54
C PRO A 110 -2.04 -15.79 -12.47
N TRP A 111 -1.58 -14.54 -12.57
CA TRP A 111 -0.49 -14.11 -13.42
C TRP A 111 0.25 -12.91 -12.77
N PRO A 112 1.57 -12.76 -12.93
CA PRO A 112 2.50 -13.66 -13.62
C PRO A 112 2.68 -15.01 -12.93
N GLU A 113 3.36 -15.96 -13.56
CA GLU A 113 3.58 -17.33 -13.05
C GLU A 113 4.18 -17.38 -11.64
N VAL A 114 4.93 -16.34 -11.25
CA VAL A 114 5.51 -16.21 -9.90
C VAL A 114 4.47 -15.94 -8.81
N LEU A 115 3.33 -15.32 -9.15
CA LEU A 115 2.34 -14.80 -8.20
C LEU A 115 1.81 -15.86 -7.23
N PRO A 116 1.36 -17.06 -7.64
CA PRO A 116 0.91 -18.09 -6.70
C PRO A 116 1.97 -18.44 -5.65
N SER A 117 3.21 -18.65 -6.10
CA SER A 117 4.32 -19.03 -5.23
C SER A 117 4.76 -17.91 -4.28
N LEU A 118 4.54 -16.65 -4.67
CA LEU A 118 4.75 -15.47 -3.85
C LEU A 118 3.66 -15.37 -2.77
N LEU A 119 2.39 -15.52 -3.15
CA LEU A 119 1.25 -15.51 -2.24
C LEU A 119 1.35 -16.63 -1.19
N ASP A 120 1.89 -17.80 -1.55
CA ASP A 120 2.16 -18.88 -0.58
C ASP A 120 3.26 -18.54 0.43
N ALA A 121 4.23 -17.71 0.03
CA ALA A 121 5.41 -17.43 0.84
C ALA A 121 5.21 -16.26 1.78
N ILE A 122 4.55 -15.18 1.34
CA ILE A 122 4.38 -13.96 2.14
C ILE A 122 3.86 -14.26 3.55
N PRO A 123 2.75 -14.99 3.76
CA PRO A 123 2.21 -15.25 5.10
C PRO A 123 3.20 -15.85 6.10
N GLN A 124 4.20 -16.59 5.62
CA GLN A 124 5.17 -17.29 6.46
C GLN A 124 6.14 -16.34 7.17
N TYR A 125 6.27 -15.10 6.69
CA TYR A 125 7.16 -14.10 7.25
C TYR A 125 6.44 -13.08 8.17
N GLN A 126 5.13 -13.22 8.35
CA GLN A 126 4.36 -12.30 9.18
C GLN A 126 4.70 -12.50 10.65
N LYS A 127 5.08 -11.44 11.35
CA LYS A 127 5.42 -11.50 12.77
C LYS A 127 4.18 -11.63 13.64
N GLU A 128 4.41 -11.85 14.93
CA GLU A 128 3.35 -12.03 15.92
C GLU A 128 2.44 -10.81 16.02
N ASP A 129 3.00 -9.61 16.08
CA ASP A 129 2.27 -8.33 16.13
C ASP A 129 1.62 -7.93 14.80
N GLY A 130 1.92 -8.65 13.71
CA GLY A 130 1.27 -8.54 12.41
C GLY A 130 2.09 -7.87 11.31
N HIS A 131 3.20 -7.19 11.64
CA HIS A 131 4.04 -6.56 10.62
C HIS A 131 5.01 -7.52 9.93
N PHE A 132 5.61 -7.06 8.84
CA PHE A 132 6.69 -7.68 8.09
C PHE A 132 7.98 -6.87 8.19
N GLY A 133 9.13 -7.53 8.16
CA GLY A 133 10.45 -6.87 8.17
C GLY A 133 11.34 -7.32 9.33
N VAL A 134 12.22 -6.44 9.80
CA VAL A 134 13.05 -6.67 10.99
C VAL A 134 12.23 -6.51 12.27
N PRO A 135 12.58 -7.13 13.41
CA PRO A 135 11.92 -6.85 14.69
C PRO A 135 12.07 -5.38 15.09
N ILE A 136 10.97 -4.76 15.54
CA ILE A 136 10.94 -3.35 15.96
C ILE A 136 10.28 -3.25 17.33
N ASP A 137 10.90 -2.51 18.25
CA ASP A 137 10.27 -2.11 19.51
C ASP A 137 9.52 -0.79 19.31
N TRP A 138 8.21 -0.90 19.04
CA TRP A 138 7.33 0.23 18.79
C TRP A 138 7.17 1.19 19.97
N SER A 139 7.64 0.81 21.17
CA SER A 139 7.63 1.68 22.35
C SER A 139 8.75 2.72 22.35
N LYS A 140 9.81 2.50 21.56
CA LYS A 140 10.96 3.40 21.47
C LYS A 140 10.66 4.64 20.63
N PRO A 141 11.45 5.72 20.80
CA PRO A 141 11.43 6.85 19.87
C PRO A 141 11.69 6.40 18.43
N ILE A 142 11.28 7.22 17.46
CA ILE A 142 11.57 6.99 16.04
C ILE A 142 13.09 6.89 15.85
N ASP A 143 13.52 5.83 15.18
CA ASP A 143 14.91 5.43 14.96
C ASP A 143 15.55 6.17 13.77
N PHE A 144 15.44 7.50 13.80
CA PHE A 144 16.06 8.35 12.79
C PHE A 144 17.49 8.69 13.19
N ASP A 145 18.43 8.41 12.29
CA ASP A 145 19.81 8.85 12.38
C ASP A 145 20.21 9.44 11.02
N PRO A 146 20.42 10.76 10.91
CA PRO A 146 20.77 11.40 9.63
C PRO A 146 22.17 11.01 9.13
N THR A 147 22.95 10.29 9.93
CA THR A 147 24.30 9.86 9.58
C THR A 147 24.36 8.41 9.08
N THR A 148 23.24 7.68 9.15
CA THR A 148 23.18 6.27 8.73
C THR A 148 21.92 5.94 7.94
N ASP A 149 22.01 4.95 7.04
CA ASP A 149 20.85 4.37 6.34
C ASP A 149 20.12 3.32 7.20
N GLN A 150 20.29 3.35 8.54
CA GLN A 150 19.80 2.30 9.45
C GLN A 150 18.40 2.55 10.00
N THR A 151 17.71 3.61 9.56
CA THR A 151 16.30 3.82 9.93
C THR A 151 15.43 2.69 9.42
N VAL A 152 14.66 2.06 10.31
CA VAL A 152 13.78 0.93 10.01
C VAL A 152 12.32 1.18 10.38
N MET A 153 12.00 1.99 11.39
CA MET A 153 10.61 2.15 11.86
C MET A 153 9.70 2.74 10.77
N MET A 154 10.03 3.94 10.27
CA MET A 154 9.21 4.63 9.27
C MET A 154 9.22 3.93 7.89
N PRO A 155 10.38 3.43 7.38
CA PRO A 155 10.40 2.62 6.16
C PRO A 155 9.57 1.34 6.26
N THR A 156 9.60 0.65 7.40
CA THR A 156 8.79 -0.55 7.63
C THR A 156 7.30 -0.22 7.60
N LEU A 157 6.87 0.86 8.25
CA LEU A 157 5.47 1.31 8.18
C LEU A 157 5.03 1.68 6.76
N TRP A 158 5.92 2.27 5.96
CA TRP A 158 5.61 2.56 4.57
C TRP A 158 5.44 1.29 3.74
N GLY A 159 6.42 0.39 3.80
CA GLY A 159 6.41 -0.85 3.04
C GLY A 159 5.23 -1.75 3.42
N ASN A 160 4.93 -1.87 4.71
CA ASN A 160 3.79 -2.66 5.19
C ASN A 160 2.46 -2.07 4.70
N GLY A 161 2.37 -0.75 4.54
CA GLY A 161 1.16 -0.10 4.03
C GLY A 161 0.92 -0.47 2.57
N ARG A 162 1.98 -0.53 1.77
CA ARG A 162 1.94 -1.01 0.38
C ARG A 162 1.63 -2.50 0.30
N LEU A 163 2.20 -3.31 1.19
CA LEU A 163 1.89 -4.73 1.27
C LEU A 163 0.43 -4.99 1.63
N LEU A 164 -0.15 -4.20 2.54
CA LEU A 164 -1.56 -4.31 2.90
C LEU A 164 -2.49 -4.08 1.68
N LEU A 165 -2.16 -3.13 0.80
CA LEU A 165 -2.90 -2.92 -0.44
C LEU A 165 -2.80 -4.14 -1.36
N GLY A 166 -1.58 -4.66 -1.58
CA GLY A 166 -1.36 -5.85 -2.39
C GLY A 166 -2.07 -7.09 -1.86
N LEU A 167 -2.01 -7.34 -0.54
CA LEU A 167 -2.72 -8.45 0.10
C LEU A 167 -4.23 -8.29 0.01
N THR A 168 -4.75 -7.06 0.10
CA THR A 168 -6.20 -6.80 -0.03
C THR A 168 -6.67 -7.03 -1.47
N ALA A 169 -5.92 -6.58 -2.47
CA ALA A 169 -6.19 -6.86 -3.88
C ALA A 169 -6.21 -8.37 -4.14
N ALA A 170 -5.19 -9.09 -3.66
CA ALA A 170 -5.09 -10.54 -3.78
C ALA A 170 -6.25 -11.26 -3.06
N ALA A 171 -6.60 -10.86 -1.84
CA ALA A 171 -7.69 -11.47 -1.07
C ALA A 171 -9.08 -11.24 -1.71
N ARG A 172 -9.26 -10.12 -2.41
CA ARG A 172 -10.49 -9.85 -3.19
C ARG A 172 -10.52 -10.65 -4.49
N LYS A 173 -9.36 -10.87 -5.11
CA LYS A 173 -9.25 -11.52 -6.43
C LYS A 173 -9.32 -13.04 -6.34
N PHE A 174 -8.64 -13.61 -5.36
CA PHE A 174 -8.40 -15.04 -5.26
C PHE A 174 -9.09 -15.60 -4.01
N ASP A 175 -9.70 -16.78 -4.14
CA ASP A 175 -10.30 -17.50 -3.01
C ASP A 175 -9.20 -18.17 -2.16
N ARG A 176 -8.41 -17.35 -1.46
CA ARG A 176 -7.28 -17.77 -0.62
C ARG A 176 -7.45 -17.25 0.81
N PRO A 177 -8.05 -18.04 1.72
CA PRO A 177 -8.38 -17.57 3.07
C PRO A 177 -7.16 -17.16 3.90
N GLU A 178 -6.00 -17.79 3.68
CA GLU A 178 -4.76 -17.40 4.37
C GLU A 178 -4.30 -15.98 3.98
N ILE A 179 -4.51 -15.55 2.74
CA ILE A 179 -4.16 -14.18 2.31
C ILE A 179 -5.06 -13.16 2.99
N LEU A 180 -6.37 -13.43 3.06
CA LEU A 180 -7.30 -12.57 3.79
C LEU A 180 -6.94 -12.49 5.28
N LYS A 181 -6.57 -13.61 5.89
CA LYS A 181 -6.12 -13.67 7.29
C LYS A 181 -4.85 -12.86 7.51
N THR A 182 -3.86 -12.99 6.62
CA THR A 182 -2.63 -12.19 6.66
C THR A 182 -2.92 -10.70 6.50
N ALA A 183 -3.78 -10.31 5.56
CA ALA A 183 -4.20 -8.92 5.35
C ALA A 183 -4.88 -8.35 6.60
N LYS A 184 -5.81 -9.11 7.21
CA LYS A 184 -6.49 -8.70 8.44
C LYS A 184 -5.51 -8.50 9.58
N LYS A 185 -4.58 -9.45 9.80
CA LYS A 185 -3.58 -9.34 10.86
C LYS A 185 -2.66 -8.13 10.66
N LEU A 186 -2.32 -7.80 9.42
CA LEU A 186 -1.56 -6.59 9.10
C LEU A 186 -2.40 -5.31 9.31
N GLY A 187 -3.70 -5.34 8.99
CA GLY A 187 -4.62 -4.25 9.33
C GLY A 187 -4.76 -4.05 10.84
N ASP A 188 -4.87 -5.14 11.60
CA ASP A 188 -4.92 -5.12 13.06
C ASP A 188 -3.64 -4.52 13.67
N PHE A 189 -2.47 -4.79 13.08
CA PHE A 189 -1.22 -4.11 13.45
C PHE A 189 -1.34 -2.58 13.32
N TYR A 190 -1.87 -2.08 12.20
CA TYR A 190 -2.06 -0.63 12.02
C TYR A 190 -3.04 -0.04 13.05
N VAL A 191 -4.13 -0.73 13.33
CA VAL A 191 -5.16 -0.25 14.26
C VAL A 191 -4.70 -0.31 15.71
N ASN A 192 -4.05 -1.40 16.11
CA ASN A 192 -3.75 -1.69 17.51
C ASN A 192 -2.35 -1.24 17.95
N THR A 193 -1.41 -1.09 17.01
CA THR A 193 -0.02 -0.71 17.33
C THR A 193 0.32 0.65 16.73
N VAL A 194 0.11 0.84 15.43
CA VAL A 194 0.55 2.06 14.74
C VAL A 194 -0.32 3.25 15.15
N TYR A 195 -1.64 3.14 15.09
CA TYR A 195 -2.52 4.26 15.42
C TYR A 195 -2.31 4.78 16.85
N PRO A 196 -2.29 3.97 17.92
CA PRO A 196 -2.06 4.47 19.28
C PRO A 196 -0.67 5.08 19.49
N ARG A 197 0.34 4.63 18.73
CA ARG A 197 1.72 5.12 18.87
C ARG A 197 1.98 6.39 18.07
N PHE A 198 1.45 6.46 16.85
CA PHE A 198 1.78 7.50 15.88
C PHE A 198 0.72 8.60 15.77
N CYS A 199 -0.46 8.38 16.32
CA CYS A 199 -1.50 9.40 16.48
C CYS A 199 -1.66 9.86 17.94
N ASP A 200 -0.70 9.55 18.82
CA ASP A 200 -0.68 10.06 20.20
C ASP A 200 -0.31 11.55 20.20
N PRO A 201 -1.22 12.46 20.63
CA PRO A 201 -0.94 13.89 20.65
C PRO A 201 0.23 14.25 21.57
N ASN A 202 0.56 13.40 22.56
CA ASN A 202 1.69 13.62 23.47
C ASN A 202 3.05 13.33 22.81
N LYS A 203 3.06 12.70 21.64
CA LYS A 203 4.28 12.33 20.91
C LYS A 203 4.51 13.17 19.66
N MET A 204 3.73 14.24 19.47
CA MET A 204 3.81 15.11 18.30
C MET A 204 5.20 15.73 18.10
N ASP A 205 5.94 15.94 19.18
CA ASP A 205 7.30 16.51 19.09
C ASP A 205 8.31 15.55 18.46
N GLU A 206 8.07 14.23 18.51
CA GLU A 206 8.87 13.22 17.79
C GLU A 206 8.68 13.26 16.26
N TYR A 207 7.76 14.07 15.72
CA TYR A 207 7.60 14.25 14.26
C TYR A 207 8.11 15.60 13.78
N LYS A 208 8.33 16.54 14.71
CA LYS A 208 8.74 17.91 14.37
C LYS A 208 10.26 18.02 14.17
N THR A 209 11.03 17.01 14.54
CA THR A 209 12.47 16.97 14.22
C THR A 209 12.63 16.63 12.74
N GLU A 210 13.35 17.49 12.01
CA GLU A 210 13.61 17.29 10.59
C GLU A 210 14.21 15.88 10.32
N GLY A 211 13.71 15.22 9.28
CA GLY A 211 14.20 13.91 8.82
C GLY A 211 13.53 12.68 9.45
N GLN A 212 12.71 12.83 10.50
CA GLN A 212 12.00 11.70 11.14
C GLN A 212 10.80 11.15 10.34
N TYR A 213 10.49 11.73 9.18
CA TYR A 213 9.53 11.16 8.24
C TYR A 213 10.18 10.05 7.42
N ALA A 214 9.38 9.11 6.89
CA ALA A 214 9.87 8.25 5.83
C ALA A 214 10.32 9.17 4.68
N SER A 215 11.63 9.20 4.40
CA SER A 215 12.28 10.04 3.39
C SER A 215 11.83 9.74 1.95
N ALA A 216 10.84 8.87 1.76
CA ALA A 216 10.35 8.39 0.48
C ALA A 216 9.07 9.12 0.01
N TYR A 217 9.11 10.45 -0.07
CA TYR A 217 8.35 11.12 -1.13
C TYR A 217 9.13 10.95 -2.44
N VAL A 218 8.91 9.81 -3.10
CA VAL A 218 9.09 9.46 -4.52
C VAL A 218 10.07 10.27 -5.39
N THR A 219 10.86 9.49 -6.15
CA THR A 219 11.70 9.80 -7.33
C THR A 219 13.19 10.01 -7.06
N CYS A 220 13.99 9.42 -7.96
CA CYS A 220 15.44 9.49 -8.00
C CYS A 220 15.98 10.86 -7.58
N VAL A 221 16.92 10.86 -6.64
CA VAL A 221 17.94 11.92 -6.57
C VAL A 221 19.02 11.67 -7.60
#